data_AF-A0A7W2FMR2-F1
#
_entry.id   AF-A0A7W2FMR2-F1
#
_cell.length_a   1.000
_cell.length_b   1.000
_cell.length_c   1.000
_cell.angle_alpha   90.00
_cell.angle_beta   90.00
_cell.angle_gamma   90.00
#
_symmetry.space_group_name_H-M   'P 1'
#
loop_
_entity.id
_entity.type
_entity.pdbx_description
1 polymer ?
#
loop_
_entity_poly.entity_id
_entity_poly.type
_entity_poly.pdbx_seq_one_letter_code
_entity_poly.pdbx_strand_id
1 'polypeptide(L)'
;MRDENKKNACNKLAFEWLQCFNALHENAETHLIKRLVYSYKFDELRSLLNVYLDLKNRNHRLIWDAVCIIVDFENIAEKIGDNIDSGLIWILKDLVQGHYRHSSHLALSFAQCEWVIQTFRSKWPAAEHPSEGTYGSDNAWDASQFINSFIDRIGSFTDVEAVKALQRLRYASEDSYTPRIKMVAAEQHRLVVEASYMPLPLAAVKAITCNTLPKSMADLQALIIEELEVVQAKIRSDDVDSRCVFYDDNNVAHKEERCSSALIGLLRQGVEGIEYTPEQHVANDKEVDITCAIEKLRLPIEVKGQWHKDLWHAAYTQLDRLYTQDWRAENRGIYLVLWFGQNQPGNKILQTPGRGITKPKTAEELQEMLKVNSQATLQGRVEIFVLDLE
;
A
#
# COMPACT_ATOMS: atom_id res chain seq x y z
N MET A 1 33.18 -7.66 25.66
CA MET A 1 33.83 -8.98 25.79
C MET A 1 34.12 -9.50 24.37
N ARG A 2 35.35 -9.31 23.87
CA ARG A 2 35.74 -9.52 22.45
C ARG A 2 36.57 -10.79 22.32
N ASP A 3 35.90 -11.92 22.09
CA ASP A 3 36.46 -13.16 21.57
C ASP A 3 35.33 -13.89 20.85
N GLU A 4 35.32 -13.82 19.51
CA GLU A 4 34.27 -14.43 18.68
C GLU A 4 34.22 -15.95 18.83
N ASN A 5 35.35 -16.60 19.10
CA ASN A 5 35.39 -18.05 19.31
C ASN A 5 34.63 -18.45 20.58
N LYS A 6 34.77 -17.67 21.66
CA LYS A 6 33.98 -17.88 22.90
C LYS A 6 32.50 -17.62 22.68
N LYS A 7 32.13 -16.60 21.89
CA LYS A 7 30.72 -16.34 21.58
C LYS A 7 30.09 -17.49 20.82
N ASN A 8 30.77 -17.99 19.79
CA ASN A 8 30.30 -19.12 18.98
C ASN A 8 30.20 -20.40 19.81
N ALA A 9 31.18 -20.68 20.67
CA ALA A 9 31.13 -21.82 21.59
C ALA A 9 29.92 -21.75 22.54
N CYS A 10 29.65 -20.57 23.13
CA CYS A 10 28.48 -20.38 23.98
C CYS A 10 27.15 -20.53 23.23
N ASN A 11 27.08 -20.07 21.98
CA ASN A 11 25.86 -20.19 21.17
C ASN A 11 25.60 -21.66 20.81
N LYS A 12 26.65 -22.39 20.41
CA LYS A 12 26.58 -23.82 20.15
C LYS A 12 26.14 -24.61 21.38
N LEU A 13 26.74 -24.33 22.55
CA LEU A 13 26.37 -24.98 23.80
C LEU A 13 24.91 -24.71 24.18
N ALA A 14 24.44 -23.48 23.99
CA ALA A 14 23.05 -23.12 24.30
C ALA A 14 22.05 -23.88 23.41
N PHE A 15 22.35 -24.02 22.12
CA PHE A 15 21.54 -24.81 21.20
C PHE A 15 21.55 -26.31 21.57
N GLU A 16 22.74 -26.89 21.79
CA GLU A 16 22.87 -28.31 22.17
C GLU A 16 22.12 -28.63 23.47
N TRP A 17 22.16 -27.72 24.45
CA TRP A 17 21.44 -27.92 25.71
C TRP A 17 19.92 -27.90 25.54
N LEU A 18 19.38 -26.97 24.76
CA LEU A 18 17.95 -26.95 24.45
C LEU A 18 17.51 -28.18 23.64
N GLN A 19 18.40 -28.74 22.82
CA GLN A 19 18.12 -29.94 22.03
C GLN A 19 18.16 -31.23 22.87
N CYS A 20 19.10 -31.34 23.81
CA CYS A 20 19.32 -32.57 24.59
C CYS A 20 18.43 -32.69 25.83
N PHE A 21 17.94 -31.57 26.38
CA PHE A 21 17.23 -31.55 27.65
C PHE A 21 15.81 -30.98 27.52
N ASN A 22 14.82 -31.87 27.46
CA ASN A 22 13.40 -31.49 27.30
C ASN A 22 12.73 -31.02 28.62
N ALA A 23 13.46 -31.01 29.74
CA ALA A 23 12.94 -30.69 31.08
C ALA A 23 13.86 -29.71 31.83
N LEU A 24 14.25 -28.62 31.17
CA LEU A 24 15.05 -27.57 31.79
C LEU A 24 14.21 -26.74 32.78
N HIS A 25 14.87 -26.28 33.85
CA HIS A 25 14.31 -25.25 34.73
C HIS A 25 14.01 -23.99 33.91
N GLU A 26 12.88 -23.34 34.17
CA GLU A 26 12.37 -22.21 33.38
C GLU A 26 13.41 -21.09 33.18
N ASN A 27 14.05 -20.66 34.28
CA ASN A 27 15.12 -19.64 34.19
C ASN A 27 16.29 -20.07 33.28
N ALA A 28 16.70 -21.33 33.34
CA ALA A 28 17.81 -21.82 32.53
C ALA A 28 17.41 -21.81 31.04
N GLU A 29 16.24 -22.36 30.71
CA GLU A 29 15.69 -22.33 29.35
C GLU A 29 15.59 -20.90 28.81
N THR A 30 15.05 -19.97 29.61
CA THR A 30 14.94 -18.55 29.25
C THR A 30 16.28 -17.92 28.93
N HIS A 31 17.31 -18.18 29.72
CA HIS A 31 18.64 -17.64 29.45
C HIS A 31 19.27 -18.23 28.18
N LEU A 32 19.06 -19.52 27.90
CA LEU A 32 19.54 -20.16 26.67
C LEU A 32 18.82 -19.60 25.43
N ILE A 33 17.50 -19.43 25.49
CA ILE A 33 16.72 -18.83 24.40
C ILE A 33 17.15 -17.39 24.15
N LYS A 34 17.21 -16.55 25.19
CA LYS A 34 17.71 -15.17 25.08
C LYS A 34 19.07 -15.13 24.39
N ARG A 35 19.98 -16.04 24.76
CA ARG A 35 21.30 -16.10 24.15
C ARG A 35 21.23 -16.35 22.64
N LEU A 36 20.40 -17.27 22.20
CA LEU A 36 20.22 -17.60 20.78
C LEU A 36 19.52 -16.48 20.02
N VAL A 37 18.43 -15.92 20.57
CA VAL A 37 17.72 -14.76 19.99
C VAL A 37 18.68 -13.59 19.84
N TYR A 38 19.44 -13.28 20.89
CA TYR A 38 20.37 -12.15 20.90
C TYR A 38 21.61 -12.33 20.01
N SER A 39 21.83 -13.56 19.56
CA SER A 39 22.90 -13.91 18.63
C SER A 39 22.37 -14.20 17.23
N TYR A 40 21.10 -13.85 16.95
CA TYR A 40 20.44 -14.06 15.66
C TYR A 40 20.47 -15.52 15.18
N LYS A 41 20.45 -16.48 16.11
CA LYS A 41 20.47 -17.92 15.84
C LYS A 41 19.06 -18.48 15.59
N PHE A 42 18.38 -17.88 14.59
CA PHE A 42 16.97 -18.16 14.33
C PHE A 42 16.74 -19.50 13.64
N ASP A 43 17.67 -19.98 12.81
CA ASP A 43 17.55 -21.30 12.18
C ASP A 43 17.70 -22.42 13.22
N GLU A 44 18.64 -22.26 14.15
CA GLU A 44 18.78 -23.15 15.30
C GLU A 44 17.48 -23.16 16.14
N LEU A 45 16.93 -21.99 16.48
CA LEU A 45 15.66 -21.90 17.21
C LEU A 45 14.49 -22.52 16.44
N ARG A 46 14.39 -22.28 15.12
CA ARG A 46 13.34 -22.83 14.26
C ARG A 46 13.36 -24.36 14.24
N SER A 47 14.55 -24.96 14.26
CA SER A 47 14.70 -26.43 14.31
C SER A 47 14.14 -27.07 15.59
N LEU A 48 14.07 -26.31 16.70
CA LEU A 48 13.55 -26.78 17.98
C LEU A 48 12.02 -26.67 18.09
N LEU A 49 11.37 -25.86 17.25
CA LEU A 49 9.95 -25.55 17.39
C LEU A 49 9.05 -26.79 17.30
N ASN A 50 9.35 -27.75 16.42
CA ASN A 50 8.55 -28.96 16.27
C ASN A 50 8.46 -29.76 17.59
N VAL A 51 9.57 -29.87 18.32
CA VAL A 51 9.63 -30.57 19.61
C VAL A 51 8.81 -29.83 20.67
N TYR A 52 8.87 -28.50 20.65
CA TYR A 52 8.20 -27.67 21.65
C TYR A 52 6.71 -27.44 21.38
N LEU A 53 6.27 -27.47 20.12
CA LEU A 53 4.84 -27.49 19.76
C LEU A 53 4.17 -28.78 20.24
N ASP A 54 4.86 -29.92 20.20
CA ASP A 54 4.36 -31.18 20.78
C ASP A 54 4.28 -31.14 22.32
N LEU A 55 5.21 -30.42 22.96
CA LEU A 55 5.25 -30.22 24.43
C LEU A 55 4.25 -29.17 24.93
N LYS A 56 3.78 -28.26 24.06
CA LYS A 56 2.76 -27.23 24.37
C LYS A 56 1.50 -27.83 25.02
N ASN A 57 1.18 -29.07 24.70
CA ASN A 57 0.03 -29.79 25.25
C ASN A 57 0.23 -30.34 26.68
N ARG A 58 1.44 -30.24 27.27
CA ARG A 58 1.77 -30.81 28.59
C ARG A 58 2.24 -29.80 29.64
N ASN A 59 3.00 -28.78 29.24
CA ASN A 59 3.48 -27.68 30.09
C ASN A 59 3.78 -26.46 29.22
N HIS A 60 2.75 -25.69 28.90
CA HIS A 60 2.86 -24.52 28.03
C HIS A 60 3.73 -23.42 28.67
N ARG A 61 4.71 -22.90 27.93
CA ARG A 61 5.58 -21.77 28.35
C ARG A 61 5.50 -20.64 27.32
N LEU A 62 5.18 -19.43 27.79
CA LEU A 62 5.01 -18.23 26.94
C LEU A 62 6.25 -17.87 26.13
N ILE A 63 7.45 -18.23 26.61
CA ILE A 63 8.69 -17.98 25.89
C ILE A 63 8.76 -18.66 24.53
N TRP A 64 8.19 -19.86 24.40
CA TRP A 64 8.18 -20.55 23.11
C TRP A 64 7.16 -19.95 22.15
N ASP A 65 6.05 -19.40 22.63
CA ASP A 65 5.14 -18.61 21.80
C ASP A 65 5.84 -17.34 21.26
N ALA A 66 6.59 -16.65 22.13
CA ALA A 66 7.39 -15.49 21.71
C ALA A 66 8.45 -15.88 20.67
N VAL A 67 9.14 -17.01 20.85
CA VAL A 67 10.10 -17.53 19.86
C VAL A 67 9.42 -17.85 18.53
N CYS A 68 8.27 -18.54 18.54
CA CYS A 68 7.49 -18.82 17.33
C CYS A 68 7.15 -17.53 16.57
N ILE A 69 6.67 -16.51 17.28
CA ILE A 69 6.34 -15.20 16.69
C ILE A 69 7.59 -14.55 16.08
N ILE A 70 8.77 -14.69 16.70
CA ILE A 70 10.01 -14.08 16.24
C ILE A 70 10.59 -14.81 15.01
N VAL A 71 10.64 -16.15 15.01
CA VAL A 71 11.43 -16.92 14.03
C VAL A 71 10.60 -17.64 12.95
N ASP A 72 9.29 -17.81 13.18
CA ASP A 72 8.41 -18.60 12.30
C ASP A 72 7.00 -17.99 12.15
N PHE A 73 6.94 -16.66 12.11
CA PHE A 73 5.69 -15.90 12.12
C PHE A 73 4.70 -16.34 11.03
N GLU A 74 5.15 -16.53 9.79
CA GLU A 74 4.28 -16.87 8.66
C GLU A 74 3.56 -18.21 8.86
N ASN A 75 4.24 -19.21 9.43
CA ASN A 75 3.68 -20.54 9.64
C ASN A 75 2.78 -20.65 10.87
N ILE A 76 2.89 -19.69 11.80
CA ILE A 76 2.18 -19.70 13.07
C ILE A 76 1.07 -18.65 13.14
N ALA A 77 1.10 -17.58 12.34
CA ALA A 77 0.12 -16.48 12.39
C ALA A 77 -1.33 -16.97 12.26
N GLU A 78 -1.60 -17.97 11.42
CA GLU A 78 -2.93 -18.58 11.27
C GLU A 78 -3.29 -19.59 12.38
N LYS A 79 -2.28 -20.08 13.11
CA LYS A 79 -2.42 -21.12 14.16
C LYS A 79 -2.45 -20.53 15.58
N ILE A 80 -1.98 -19.30 15.74
CA ILE A 80 -2.12 -18.50 16.94
C ILE A 80 -3.61 -18.16 17.05
N GLY A 81 -4.38 -19.01 17.74
CA GLY A 81 -5.80 -18.75 18.00
C GLY A 81 -6.02 -17.47 18.80
N ASP A 82 -7.28 -17.08 18.98
CA ASP A 82 -7.64 -15.74 19.49
C ASP A 82 -7.28 -15.50 20.96
N ASN A 83 -7.11 -16.55 21.76
CA ASN A 83 -6.90 -16.45 23.21
C ASN A 83 -5.42 -16.41 23.60
N ILE A 84 -4.76 -15.28 23.31
CA ILE A 84 -3.36 -15.04 23.66
C ILE A 84 -3.21 -14.50 25.08
N ASP A 85 -2.28 -15.05 25.85
CA ASP A 85 -1.96 -14.59 27.21
C ASP A 85 -1.46 -13.13 27.20
N SER A 86 -1.98 -12.28 28.09
CA SER A 86 -1.60 -10.88 28.16
C SER A 86 -0.14 -10.68 28.63
N GLY A 87 0.41 -11.63 29.39
CA GLY A 87 1.79 -11.63 29.88
C GLY A 87 2.83 -11.94 28.79
N LEU A 88 2.41 -12.45 27.63
CA LEU A 88 3.29 -12.66 26.48
C LEU A 88 3.96 -11.35 26.02
N ILE A 89 3.31 -10.20 26.24
CA ILE A 89 3.87 -8.89 25.93
C ILE A 89 5.22 -8.64 26.62
N TRP A 90 5.39 -9.12 27.87
CA TRP A 90 6.60 -8.92 28.65
C TRP A 90 7.76 -9.76 28.15
N ILE A 91 7.46 -10.99 27.76
CA ILE A 91 8.42 -11.89 27.14
C ILE A 91 8.88 -11.33 25.79
N LEU A 92 7.94 -10.83 24.97
CA LEU A 92 8.26 -10.19 23.69
C LEU A 92 9.08 -8.91 23.91
N LYS A 93 8.71 -8.06 24.88
CA LYS A 93 9.46 -6.85 25.24
C LYS A 93 10.90 -7.18 25.60
N ASP A 94 11.08 -8.17 26.46
CA ASP A 94 12.38 -8.63 26.91
C ASP A 94 13.21 -9.23 25.76
N LEU A 95 12.64 -10.09 24.91
CA LEU A 95 13.37 -10.66 23.76
C LEU A 95 13.67 -9.65 22.65
N VAL A 96 12.81 -8.64 22.45
CA VAL A 96 12.96 -7.67 21.34
C VAL A 96 13.77 -6.44 21.75
N GLN A 97 13.59 -5.95 22.99
CA GLN A 97 14.18 -4.71 23.50
C GLN A 97 15.14 -4.92 24.69
N GLY A 98 15.08 -6.05 25.40
CA GLY A 98 15.93 -6.38 26.56
C GLY A 98 17.39 -6.70 26.22
N HIS A 99 17.87 -6.26 25.07
CA HIS A 99 19.16 -6.58 24.49
C HIS A 99 20.28 -5.68 25.08
N TYR A 100 20.39 -5.59 26.41
CA TYR A 100 21.24 -4.63 27.15
C TYR A 100 22.72 -4.50 26.73
N ARG A 101 23.26 -5.43 25.92
CA ARG A 101 24.66 -5.44 25.46
C ARG A 101 24.84 -5.14 23.98
N HIS A 102 23.79 -5.03 23.18
CA HIS A 102 23.86 -4.62 21.77
C HIS A 102 22.97 -3.41 21.56
N SER A 103 23.48 -2.39 20.88
CA SER A 103 22.87 -1.07 20.76
C SER A 103 21.61 -1.02 19.89
N SER A 104 21.07 -2.17 19.48
CA SER A 104 20.02 -2.29 18.46
C SER A 104 18.94 -3.26 18.91
N HIS A 105 17.68 -2.83 18.84
CA HIS A 105 16.51 -3.70 19.02
C HIS A 105 16.49 -4.79 17.96
N LEU A 106 15.86 -5.93 18.28
CA LEU A 106 15.61 -6.97 17.30
C LEU A 106 14.66 -6.41 16.21
N ALA A 107 15.10 -6.48 14.97
CA ALA A 107 14.32 -6.00 13.84
C ALA A 107 13.25 -7.00 13.43
N LEU A 108 12.01 -6.76 13.86
CA LEU A 108 10.84 -7.51 13.39
C LEU A 108 10.32 -6.96 12.05
N SER A 109 9.69 -7.83 11.27
CA SER A 109 8.95 -7.47 10.04
C SER A 109 7.74 -6.59 10.37
N PHE A 110 7.22 -5.86 9.38
CA PHE A 110 6.01 -5.04 9.57
C PHE A 110 4.78 -5.88 9.94
N ALA A 111 4.67 -7.10 9.41
CA ALA A 111 3.60 -8.02 9.75
C ALA A 111 3.66 -8.47 11.23
N GLN A 112 4.86 -8.77 11.74
CA GLN A 112 5.06 -9.06 13.17
C GLN A 112 4.73 -7.84 14.04
N CYS A 113 5.20 -6.64 13.66
CA CYS A 113 4.88 -5.41 14.38
C CYS A 113 3.36 -5.16 14.43
N GLU A 114 2.67 -5.30 13.30
CA GLU A 114 1.22 -5.15 13.19
C GLU A 114 0.49 -6.16 14.10
N TRP A 115 0.91 -7.42 14.08
CA TRP A 115 0.33 -8.47 14.92
C TRP A 115 0.49 -8.17 16.42
N VAL A 116 1.67 -7.71 16.85
CA VAL A 116 1.89 -7.32 18.26
C VAL A 116 0.93 -6.20 18.64
N ILE A 117 0.81 -5.16 17.80
CA ILE A 117 -0.10 -4.04 18.06
C ILE A 117 -1.55 -4.53 18.15
N GLN A 118 -2.04 -5.29 17.16
CA GLN A 118 -3.42 -5.79 17.15
C GLN A 118 -3.74 -6.69 18.34
N THR A 119 -2.79 -7.53 18.75
CA THR A 119 -2.98 -8.52 19.83
C THR A 119 -3.08 -7.86 21.20
N PHE A 120 -2.29 -6.81 21.45
CA PHE A 120 -2.13 -6.24 22.79
C PHE A 120 -2.79 -4.88 23.00
N ARG A 121 -3.12 -4.12 21.95
CA ARG A 121 -3.72 -2.77 22.08
C ARG A 121 -5.04 -2.75 22.87
N SER A 122 -5.85 -3.80 22.77
CA SER A 122 -7.10 -3.95 23.53
C SER A 122 -6.90 -4.48 24.95
N LYS A 123 -5.85 -5.29 25.16
CA LYS A 123 -5.52 -5.91 26.46
C LYS A 123 -4.78 -4.96 27.38
N TRP A 124 -4.04 -4.02 26.80
CA TRP A 124 -3.21 -3.04 27.51
C TRP A 124 -3.54 -1.62 27.02
N PRO A 125 -4.63 -1.00 27.50
CA PRO A 125 -4.98 0.36 27.13
C PRO A 125 -3.83 1.36 27.36
N ALA A 126 -3.81 2.43 26.57
CA ALA A 126 -2.76 3.44 26.65
C ALA A 126 -2.77 4.10 28.02
N ALA A 127 -1.62 4.06 28.70
CA ALA A 127 -1.42 4.64 30.01
C ALA A 127 -0.41 5.79 29.94
N GLU A 128 -0.66 6.82 30.73
CA GLU A 128 0.26 7.95 30.90
C GLU A 128 1.44 7.56 31.79
N HIS A 129 2.53 8.34 31.71
CA HIS A 129 3.66 8.15 32.60
C HIS A 129 3.20 8.39 34.05
N PRO A 130 3.44 7.44 34.96
CA PRO A 130 3.03 7.59 36.36
C PRO A 130 3.76 8.78 37.00
N SER A 131 3.03 9.65 37.70
CA SER A 131 3.57 10.84 38.37
C SER A 131 4.40 10.51 39.61
N GLU A 132 4.21 9.32 40.18
CA GLU A 132 4.94 8.80 41.32
C GLU A 132 5.86 7.67 40.83
N GLY A 133 7.14 7.72 41.21
CA GLY A 133 8.19 6.85 40.67
C GLY A 133 7.80 5.38 40.66
N THR A 134 7.85 4.76 39.49
CA THR A 134 7.62 3.32 39.34
C THR A 134 8.87 2.53 39.69
N TYR A 135 8.69 1.48 40.48
CA TYR A 135 9.65 0.41 40.62
C TYR A 135 9.19 -0.78 39.74
N GLY A 136 10.03 -1.19 38.78
CA GLY A 136 9.77 -2.31 37.87
C GLY A 136 9.58 -1.90 36.41
N SER A 137 9.56 -2.89 35.50
CA SER A 137 9.51 -2.71 34.03
C SER A 137 8.26 -3.29 33.36
N ASP A 138 7.27 -3.73 34.15
CA ASP A 138 6.14 -4.54 33.67
C ASP A 138 4.81 -3.92 34.12
N ASN A 139 4.64 -2.62 33.88
CA ASN A 139 3.43 -1.86 34.22
C ASN A 139 2.69 -1.35 32.96
N ALA A 140 1.47 -0.81 33.12
CA ALA A 140 0.66 -0.35 31.99
C ALA A 140 1.38 0.67 31.09
N TRP A 141 2.18 1.58 31.68
CA TRP A 141 2.97 2.54 30.92
C TRP A 141 4.07 1.87 30.11
N ASP A 142 4.78 0.89 30.67
CA ASP A 142 5.76 0.07 29.93
C ASP A 142 5.14 -0.66 28.75
N ALA A 143 3.93 -1.22 28.90
CA ALA A 143 3.19 -1.86 27.82
C ALA A 143 2.83 -0.85 26.72
N SER A 144 2.37 0.36 27.11
CA SER A 144 2.08 1.44 26.17
C SER A 144 3.32 1.89 25.41
N GLN A 145 4.45 2.04 26.08
CA GLN A 145 5.72 2.39 25.43
C GLN A 145 6.18 1.30 24.46
N PHE A 146 6.00 0.03 24.81
CA PHE A 146 6.31 -1.08 23.93
C PHE A 146 5.43 -1.08 22.67
N ILE A 147 4.11 -0.94 22.81
CA ILE A 147 3.17 -0.85 21.68
C ILE A 147 3.46 0.38 20.82
N ASN A 148 3.64 1.55 21.45
CA ASN A 148 3.97 2.79 20.75
C ASN A 148 5.26 2.65 19.94
N SER A 149 6.27 1.95 20.46
CA SER A 149 7.52 1.73 19.72
C SER A 149 7.33 0.98 18.40
N PHE A 150 6.34 0.07 18.32
CA PHE A 150 6.00 -0.59 17.06
C PHE A 150 5.18 0.30 16.13
N ILE A 151 4.26 1.11 16.66
CA ILE A 151 3.50 2.09 15.87
C ILE A 151 4.50 3.07 15.21
N ASP A 152 5.43 3.61 15.99
CA ASP A 152 6.45 4.54 15.52
C ASP A 152 7.41 3.88 14.53
N ARG A 153 7.79 2.62 14.80
CA ARG A 153 8.61 1.84 13.87
C ARG A 153 7.92 1.72 12.53
N ILE A 154 6.66 1.26 12.48
CA ILE A 154 5.94 1.14 11.20
C ILE A 154 5.85 2.50 10.51
N GLY A 155 5.48 3.55 11.24
CA GLY A 155 5.33 4.91 10.69
C GLY A 155 6.61 5.57 10.18
N SER A 156 7.78 5.10 10.62
CA SER A 156 9.08 5.64 10.20
C SER A 156 9.54 5.14 8.82
N PHE A 157 8.87 4.13 8.25
CA PHE A 157 9.22 3.56 6.93
C PHE A 157 8.20 3.94 5.88
N THR A 158 8.68 4.13 4.64
CA THR A 158 7.85 4.46 3.46
C THR A 158 7.57 3.26 2.56
N ASP A 159 8.04 2.07 2.94
CA ASP A 159 7.78 0.81 2.23
C ASP A 159 6.27 0.54 2.10
N VAL A 160 5.85 -0.02 0.96
CA VAL A 160 4.44 -0.34 0.68
C VAL A 160 3.81 -1.21 1.78
N GLU A 161 4.56 -2.18 2.29
CA GLU A 161 4.07 -3.07 3.35
C GLU A 161 3.93 -2.36 4.72
N ALA A 162 4.79 -1.38 5.01
CA ALA A 162 4.66 -0.55 6.21
C ALA A 162 3.42 0.36 6.13
N VAL A 163 3.20 0.98 4.96
CA VAL A 163 2.03 1.83 4.70
C VAL A 163 0.74 1.03 4.83
N LYS A 164 0.67 -0.17 4.21
CA LYS A 164 -0.50 -1.05 4.32
C LYS A 164 -0.76 -1.50 5.76
N ALA A 165 0.28 -1.87 6.50
CA ALA A 165 0.15 -2.28 7.91
C ALA A 165 -0.42 -1.14 8.77
N LEU A 166 0.09 0.08 8.62
CA LEU A 166 -0.41 1.23 9.38
C LEU A 166 -1.83 1.63 8.98
N GLN A 167 -2.18 1.52 7.70
CA GLN A 167 -3.56 1.74 7.23
C GLN A 167 -4.55 0.74 7.85
N ARG A 168 -4.20 -0.56 7.88
CA ARG A 168 -5.04 -1.58 8.54
C ARG A 168 -5.25 -1.26 10.02
N LEU A 169 -4.19 -0.86 10.72
CA LEU A 169 -4.27 -0.44 12.13
C LEU A 169 -5.15 0.80 12.34
N ARG A 170 -5.13 1.75 11.40
CA ARG A 170 -5.93 2.98 11.44
C ARG A 170 -7.43 2.72 11.28
N TYR A 171 -7.81 1.73 10.48
CA TYR A 171 -9.20 1.38 10.20
C TYR A 171 -9.75 0.25 11.09
N ALA A 172 -8.93 -0.32 11.97
CA ALA A 172 -9.38 -1.24 13.00
C ALA A 172 -10.31 -0.55 14.03
N SER A 173 -10.97 -1.34 14.88
CA SER A 173 -11.84 -0.84 15.94
C SER A 173 -11.16 0.23 16.79
N GLU A 174 -11.92 1.27 17.15
CA GLU A 174 -11.37 2.39 17.92
C GLU A 174 -11.03 1.99 19.36
N ASP A 175 -9.88 2.45 19.85
CA ASP A 175 -9.43 2.28 21.23
C ASP A 175 -8.49 3.43 21.65
N SER A 176 -7.85 3.27 22.81
CA SER A 176 -6.93 4.25 23.39
C SER A 176 -5.71 4.58 22.52
N TYR A 177 -5.32 3.72 21.57
CA TYR A 177 -4.18 3.97 20.67
C TYR A 177 -4.60 4.61 19.33
N THR A 178 -5.89 4.62 19.00
CA THR A 178 -6.39 5.18 17.74
C THR A 178 -5.92 6.62 17.47
N PRO A 179 -5.91 7.55 18.43
CA PRO A 179 -5.40 8.91 18.19
C PRO A 179 -3.92 8.92 17.76
N ARG A 180 -3.07 8.12 18.42
CA ARG A 180 -1.65 8.01 18.06
C ARG A 180 -1.47 7.38 16.68
N ILE A 181 -2.20 6.31 16.37
CA ILE A 181 -2.14 5.65 15.06
C ILE A 181 -2.52 6.62 13.94
N LYS A 182 -3.58 7.43 14.13
CA LYS A 182 -4.00 8.45 13.16
C LYS A 182 -2.92 9.53 12.97
N MET A 183 -2.30 9.99 14.06
CA MET A 183 -1.19 10.95 14.02
C MET A 183 0.01 10.39 13.25
N VAL A 184 0.49 9.20 13.61
CA VAL A 184 1.65 8.56 12.96
C VAL A 184 1.34 8.23 11.49
N ALA A 185 0.10 7.87 11.14
CA ALA A 185 -0.30 7.66 9.76
C ALA A 185 -0.24 8.95 8.92
N ALA A 186 -0.58 10.10 9.50
CA ALA A 186 -0.43 11.40 8.84
C ALA A 186 1.04 11.77 8.64
N GLU A 187 1.90 11.51 9.64
CA GLU A 187 3.35 11.71 9.54
C GLU A 187 3.98 10.81 8.46
N GLN A 188 3.63 9.53 8.44
CA GLN A 188 4.11 8.59 7.40
C GLN A 188 3.65 9.03 6.01
N HIS A 189 2.40 9.50 5.87
CA HIS A 189 1.91 10.01 4.59
C HIS A 189 2.77 11.19 4.09
N ARG A 190 3.16 12.12 4.98
CA ARG A 190 4.08 13.21 4.63
C ARG A 190 5.44 12.65 4.17
N LEU A 191 6.00 11.68 4.89
CA LEU A 191 7.28 11.05 4.54
C LEU A 191 7.22 10.33 3.18
N VAL A 192 6.12 9.66 2.85
CA VAL A 192 5.93 9.00 1.56
C VAL A 192 5.91 10.03 0.42
N VAL A 193 5.21 11.15 0.62
CA VAL A 193 5.17 12.25 -0.36
C VAL A 193 6.56 12.87 -0.52
N GLU A 194 7.26 13.16 0.59
CA GLU A 194 8.64 13.70 0.57
C GLU A 194 9.65 12.74 -0.07
N ALA A 195 9.56 11.43 0.22
CA ALA A 195 10.46 10.43 -0.36
C ALA A 195 10.19 10.21 -1.87
N SER A 196 8.94 10.41 -2.30
CA SER A 196 8.54 10.35 -3.71
C SER A 196 8.73 11.70 -4.42
N TYR A 197 9.11 12.75 -3.69
CA TYR A 197 9.31 14.09 -4.24
C TYR A 197 10.62 14.13 -5.04
N MET A 198 10.49 14.25 -6.36
CA MET A 198 11.61 14.60 -7.23
C MET A 198 11.54 16.09 -7.52
N PRO A 199 12.47 16.92 -7.00
CA PRO A 199 12.50 18.34 -7.33
C PRO A 199 12.67 18.51 -8.84
N LEU A 200 11.85 19.37 -9.44
CA LEU A 200 11.97 19.66 -10.86
C LEU A 200 13.37 20.19 -11.17
N PRO A 201 14.08 19.62 -12.18
CA PRO A 201 15.32 20.19 -12.65
C PRO A 201 15.12 21.65 -13.06
N LEU A 202 16.14 22.50 -12.90
CA LEU A 202 16.07 23.93 -13.26
C LEU A 202 15.61 24.15 -14.71
N ALA A 203 15.90 23.19 -15.61
CA ALA A 203 15.47 23.19 -17.00
C ALA A 203 13.96 22.95 -17.21
N ALA A 204 13.30 22.29 -16.26
CA ALA A 204 11.85 22.07 -16.20
C ALA A 204 11.14 23.26 -15.54
N VAL A 205 11.73 23.87 -14.49
CA VAL A 205 11.24 25.16 -13.94
C VAL A 205 11.27 26.25 -15.02
N LYS A 206 12.35 26.32 -15.82
CA LYS A 206 12.44 27.19 -16.99
C LYS A 206 11.41 26.84 -18.06
N ALA A 207 11.06 25.56 -18.21
CA ALA A 207 10.08 25.14 -19.21
C ALA A 207 8.67 25.63 -18.87
N ILE A 208 8.26 25.46 -17.61
CA ILE A 208 7.00 25.95 -17.06
C ILE A 208 6.94 27.48 -17.15
N THR A 209 7.99 28.18 -16.71
CA THR A 209 8.03 29.66 -16.73
C THR A 209 8.00 30.23 -18.15
N CYS A 210 8.44 29.47 -19.15
CA CYS A 210 8.49 29.91 -20.55
C CYS A 210 7.44 29.24 -21.45
N ASN A 211 6.46 28.54 -20.88
CA ASN A 211 5.39 27.83 -21.61
C ASN A 211 5.94 26.90 -22.72
N THR A 212 7.07 26.24 -22.46
CA THR A 212 7.66 25.30 -23.43
C THR A 212 7.15 23.89 -23.17
N LEU A 213 7.03 23.11 -24.24
CA LEU A 213 6.55 21.73 -24.29
C LEU A 213 7.09 20.82 -23.15
N PRO A 214 6.27 19.85 -22.66
CA PRO A 214 6.63 18.90 -21.61
C PRO A 214 7.99 18.23 -21.81
N LYS A 215 8.76 18.11 -20.72
CA LYS A 215 10.10 17.49 -20.73
C LYS A 215 10.20 16.20 -19.92
N SER A 216 9.15 15.84 -19.19
CA SER A 216 9.03 14.58 -18.45
C SER A 216 7.67 13.93 -18.70
N MET A 217 7.58 12.62 -18.45
CA MET A 217 6.32 11.89 -18.54
C MET A 217 5.26 12.39 -17.55
N ALA A 218 5.70 12.90 -16.38
CA ALA A 218 4.81 13.51 -15.39
C ALA A 218 4.21 14.82 -15.91
N ASP A 219 5.04 15.69 -16.52
CA ASP A 219 4.58 16.96 -17.10
C ASP A 219 3.62 16.71 -18.27
N LEU A 220 3.91 15.71 -19.11
CA LEU A 220 3.02 15.32 -20.20
C LEU A 220 1.69 14.80 -19.66
N GLN A 221 1.70 13.95 -18.64
CA GLN A 221 0.47 13.46 -18.00
C GLN A 221 -0.36 14.61 -17.43
N ALA A 222 0.26 15.55 -16.72
CA ALA A 222 -0.42 16.73 -16.19
C ALA A 222 -1.02 17.60 -17.31
N LEU A 223 -0.25 17.88 -18.37
CA LEU A 223 -0.73 18.64 -19.52
C LEU A 223 -1.92 17.97 -20.19
N ILE A 224 -1.88 16.64 -20.40
CA ILE A 224 -3.00 15.94 -21.02
C ILE A 224 -4.24 15.96 -20.12
N ILE A 225 -4.09 15.92 -18.79
CA ILE A 225 -5.23 16.09 -17.87
C ILE A 225 -5.82 17.50 -18.00
N GLU A 226 -5.00 18.55 -18.06
CA GLU A 226 -5.48 19.92 -18.31
C GLU A 226 -6.21 20.03 -19.67
N GLU A 227 -5.67 19.41 -20.73
CA GLU A 227 -6.34 19.38 -22.04
C GLU A 227 -7.70 18.64 -21.98
N LEU A 228 -7.79 17.56 -21.20
CA LEU A 228 -9.06 16.86 -20.97
C LEU A 228 -10.06 17.71 -20.18
N GLU A 229 -9.60 18.52 -19.21
CA GLU A 229 -10.44 19.50 -18.52
C GLU A 229 -10.95 20.59 -19.46
N VAL A 230 -10.12 21.05 -20.40
CA VAL A 230 -10.53 21.99 -21.46
C VAL A 230 -11.56 21.33 -22.38
N VAL A 231 -11.37 20.08 -22.78
CA VAL A 231 -12.37 19.31 -23.55
C VAL A 231 -13.68 19.19 -22.79
N GLN A 232 -13.63 18.86 -21.49
CA GLN A 232 -14.81 18.79 -20.63
C GLN A 232 -15.55 20.15 -20.57
N ALA A 233 -14.81 21.25 -20.43
CA ALA A 233 -15.37 22.60 -20.41
C ALA A 233 -16.01 22.98 -21.74
N LYS A 234 -15.38 22.61 -22.87
CA LYS A 234 -15.97 22.79 -24.22
C LYS A 234 -17.28 22.02 -24.37
N ILE A 235 -17.30 20.73 -24.00
CA ILE A 235 -18.51 19.90 -24.06
C ILE A 235 -19.64 20.48 -23.19
N ARG A 236 -19.32 21.02 -22.00
CA ARG A 236 -20.31 21.67 -21.13
C ARG A 236 -20.79 23.04 -21.63
N SER A 237 -19.96 23.76 -22.37
CA SER A 237 -20.27 25.14 -22.82
C SER A 237 -20.89 25.19 -24.22
N ASP A 238 -20.68 24.17 -25.05
CA ASP A 238 -21.12 24.09 -26.44
C ASP A 238 -22.31 23.12 -26.55
N ASP A 239 -23.51 23.67 -26.31
CA ASP A 239 -24.73 22.98 -25.82
C ASP A 239 -25.33 21.88 -26.73
N VAL A 240 -24.83 21.64 -27.96
CA VAL A 240 -25.37 20.56 -28.83
C VAL A 240 -24.29 19.85 -29.66
N ASP A 241 -23.49 20.57 -30.46
CA ASP A 241 -22.66 19.93 -31.51
C ASP A 241 -21.49 19.10 -30.95
N SER A 242 -20.79 19.60 -29.93
CA SER A 242 -19.60 18.94 -29.37
C SER A 242 -19.92 17.67 -28.58
N ARG A 243 -21.16 17.53 -28.08
CA ARG A 243 -21.62 16.33 -27.39
C ARG A 243 -22.22 15.31 -28.34
N CYS A 244 -22.94 15.76 -29.38
CA CYS A 244 -23.59 14.89 -30.35
C CYS A 244 -22.62 13.91 -31.03
N VAL A 245 -21.34 14.25 -31.16
CA VAL A 245 -20.31 13.35 -31.74
C VAL A 245 -20.09 12.05 -30.95
N PHE A 246 -20.53 11.97 -29.69
CA PHE A 246 -20.46 10.76 -28.85
C PHE A 246 -21.72 9.90 -28.90
N TYR A 247 -22.77 10.35 -29.59
CA TYR A 247 -24.06 9.69 -29.69
C TYR A 247 -24.41 9.39 -31.16
N ASP A 248 -25.19 8.33 -31.39
CA ASP A 248 -25.80 8.08 -32.69
C ASP A 248 -27.07 8.91 -32.93
N ASP A 249 -27.65 8.79 -34.12
CA ASP A 249 -28.87 9.50 -34.52
C ASP A 249 -30.10 9.15 -33.65
N ASN A 250 -30.04 8.05 -32.87
CA ASN A 250 -31.08 7.64 -31.93
C ASN A 250 -30.77 8.08 -30.49
N ASN A 251 -29.78 8.96 -30.29
CA ASN A 251 -29.30 9.43 -28.99
C ASN A 251 -28.75 8.29 -28.10
N VAL A 252 -28.17 7.26 -28.72
CA VAL A 252 -27.49 6.17 -28.02
C VAL A 252 -25.98 6.37 -28.08
N ALA A 253 -25.32 6.27 -26.94
CA ALA A 253 -23.86 6.40 -26.84
C ALA A 253 -23.13 5.45 -27.80
N HIS A 254 -22.18 5.99 -28.56
CA HIS A 254 -21.30 5.21 -29.43
C HIS A 254 -20.44 4.20 -28.65
N LYS A 255 -19.76 3.28 -29.37
CA LYS A 255 -18.77 2.36 -28.78
C LYS A 255 -17.45 3.08 -28.51
N GLU A 256 -16.63 2.51 -27.62
CA GLU A 256 -15.37 3.10 -27.15
C GLU A 256 -14.47 3.58 -28.30
N GLU A 257 -14.18 2.75 -29.29
CA GLU A 257 -13.39 3.09 -30.49
C GLU A 257 -13.85 4.39 -31.19
N ARG A 258 -15.16 4.54 -31.39
CA ARG A 258 -15.75 5.72 -32.03
C ARG A 258 -15.68 6.95 -31.13
N CYS A 259 -15.89 6.78 -29.82
CA CYS A 259 -15.75 7.84 -28.84
C CYS A 259 -14.29 8.29 -28.69
N SER A 260 -13.32 7.36 -28.74
CA SER A 260 -11.88 7.66 -28.73
C SER A 260 -11.49 8.49 -29.95
N SER A 261 -12.00 8.14 -31.13
CA SER A 261 -11.82 8.92 -32.36
C SER A 261 -12.40 10.33 -32.25
N ALA A 262 -13.60 10.48 -31.67
CA ALA A 262 -14.23 11.78 -31.44
C ALA A 262 -13.42 12.63 -30.44
N LEU A 263 -12.97 12.02 -29.35
CA LEU A 263 -12.13 12.65 -28.34
C LEU A 263 -10.80 13.14 -28.91
N ILE A 264 -10.13 12.34 -29.74
CA ILE A 264 -8.92 12.77 -30.47
C ILE A 264 -9.20 14.03 -31.30
N GLY A 265 -10.36 14.09 -31.96
CA GLY A 265 -10.77 15.27 -32.73
C GLY A 265 -10.87 16.53 -31.87
N LEU A 266 -11.39 16.43 -30.65
CA LEU A 266 -11.49 17.54 -29.69
C LEU A 266 -10.13 17.93 -29.11
N LEU A 267 -9.30 16.95 -28.75
CA LEU A 267 -7.95 17.16 -28.22
C LEU A 267 -7.02 17.84 -29.23
N ARG A 268 -7.16 17.54 -30.53
CA ARG A 268 -6.40 18.20 -31.61
C ARG A 268 -6.72 19.69 -31.80
N GLN A 269 -7.80 20.18 -31.22
CA GLN A 269 -8.13 21.62 -31.20
C GLN A 269 -7.47 22.36 -30.03
N GLY A 270 -6.75 21.65 -29.18
CA GLY A 270 -6.07 22.17 -28.01
C GLY A 270 -4.63 22.60 -28.31
N VAL A 271 -3.72 22.28 -27.42
CA VAL A 271 -2.30 22.67 -27.52
C VAL A 271 -1.62 22.05 -28.75
N GLU A 272 -0.94 22.89 -29.54
CA GLU A 272 -0.11 22.46 -30.67
C GLU A 272 1.15 21.71 -30.21
N GLY A 273 1.61 20.75 -31.01
CA GLY A 273 2.85 20.01 -30.76
C GLY A 273 2.67 18.65 -30.07
N ILE A 274 1.44 18.29 -29.69
CA ILE A 274 1.08 16.95 -29.22
C ILE A 274 0.48 16.16 -30.37
N GLU A 275 1.05 14.99 -30.64
CA GLU A 275 0.51 14.04 -31.60
C GLU A 275 -0.44 13.07 -30.90
N TYR A 276 -1.72 13.09 -31.30
CA TYR A 276 -2.73 12.13 -30.86
C TYR A 276 -2.96 11.10 -31.96
N THR A 277 -2.66 9.84 -31.67
CA THR A 277 -2.89 8.72 -32.60
C THR A 277 -3.91 7.73 -32.03
N PRO A 278 -4.90 7.29 -32.84
CA PRO A 278 -5.75 6.18 -32.46
C PRO A 278 -4.95 4.88 -32.50
N GLU A 279 -5.31 3.93 -31.63
CA GLU A 279 -4.93 2.49 -31.69
C GLU A 279 -3.58 2.22 -32.37
N GLN A 280 -2.49 2.35 -31.62
CA GLN A 280 -1.21 1.78 -32.04
C GLN A 280 -1.10 0.36 -31.48
N HIS A 281 -0.73 -0.59 -32.35
CA HIS A 281 -0.17 -1.87 -31.91
C HIS A 281 1.11 -1.59 -31.10
N VAL A 282 0.99 -1.53 -29.77
CA VAL A 282 2.15 -1.60 -28.88
C VAL A 282 2.61 -3.06 -28.89
N ALA A 283 3.91 -3.30 -28.99
CA ALA A 283 4.48 -4.64 -29.21
C ALA A 283 3.83 -5.72 -28.31
N ASN A 284 3.51 -6.89 -28.89
CA ASN A 284 2.74 -8.04 -28.33
C ASN A 284 1.20 -7.96 -28.36
N ASP A 285 0.61 -7.54 -29.48
CA ASP A 285 -0.81 -7.83 -29.81
C ASP A 285 -1.84 -7.19 -28.85
N LYS A 286 -1.48 -6.07 -28.21
CA LYS A 286 -2.41 -5.29 -27.38
C LYS A 286 -2.39 -3.82 -27.76
N GLU A 287 -3.58 -3.32 -28.05
CA GLU A 287 -3.86 -1.96 -28.51
C GLU A 287 -4.30 -1.12 -27.31
N VAL A 288 -3.74 0.09 -27.21
CA VAL A 288 -4.25 1.15 -26.33
C VAL A 288 -5.13 2.08 -27.16
N ASP A 289 -6.24 2.57 -26.58
CA ASP A 289 -7.25 3.31 -27.34
C ASP A 289 -6.71 4.62 -27.95
N ILE A 290 -5.89 5.37 -27.20
CA ILE A 290 -5.27 6.62 -27.67
C ILE A 290 -3.81 6.68 -27.20
N THR A 291 -2.90 7.07 -28.10
CA THR A 291 -1.51 7.40 -27.75
C THR A 291 -1.24 8.88 -27.97
N CYS A 292 -0.80 9.56 -26.91
CA CYS A 292 -0.32 10.94 -26.94
C CYS A 292 1.20 10.96 -27.00
N ALA A 293 1.78 11.60 -27.99
CA ALA A 293 3.22 11.66 -28.17
C ALA A 293 3.72 13.10 -28.29
N ILE A 294 4.86 13.36 -27.65
CA ILE A 294 5.61 14.60 -27.83
C ILE A 294 7.11 14.29 -27.85
N GLU A 295 7.77 14.63 -28.94
CA GLU A 295 9.16 14.25 -29.21
C GLU A 295 9.45 12.76 -28.94
N LYS A 296 10.07 12.44 -27.80
CA LYS A 296 10.42 11.07 -27.38
C LYS A 296 9.47 10.49 -26.34
N LEU A 297 8.62 11.32 -25.74
CA LEU A 297 7.67 10.94 -24.70
C LEU A 297 6.41 10.36 -25.33
N ARG A 298 5.88 9.30 -24.72
CA ARG A 298 4.66 8.63 -25.19
C ARG A 298 3.80 8.24 -23.99
N LEU A 299 2.62 8.84 -23.90
CA LEU A 299 1.64 8.61 -22.85
C LEU A 299 0.42 7.93 -23.46
N PRO A 300 0.11 6.68 -23.08
CA PRO A 300 -1.11 6.03 -23.51
C PRO A 300 -2.30 6.45 -22.63
N ILE A 301 -3.47 6.48 -23.26
CA ILE A 301 -4.77 6.68 -22.63
C ILE A 301 -5.64 5.47 -22.97
N GLU A 302 -6.10 4.77 -21.94
CA GLU A 302 -7.08 3.70 -22.07
C GLU A 302 -8.48 4.30 -21.87
N VAL A 303 -9.38 4.07 -22.82
CA VAL A 303 -10.74 4.62 -22.82
C VAL A 303 -11.74 3.50 -22.53
N LYS A 304 -12.63 3.74 -21.56
CA LYS A 304 -13.69 2.80 -21.21
C LYS A 304 -15.03 3.50 -21.09
N GLY A 305 -16.07 2.91 -21.64
CA GLY A 305 -17.45 3.32 -21.39
C GLY A 305 -17.88 2.87 -20.01
N GLN A 306 -18.82 3.60 -19.38
CA GLN A 306 -19.41 3.20 -18.10
C GLN A 306 -20.02 1.78 -18.09
N TRP A 307 -20.38 1.25 -19.26
CA TRP A 307 -20.92 -0.11 -19.43
C TRP A 307 -19.86 -1.21 -19.57
N HIS A 308 -18.58 -0.86 -19.66
CA HIS A 308 -17.52 -1.83 -19.93
C HIS A 308 -17.42 -2.83 -18.77
N LYS A 309 -17.47 -4.13 -19.09
CA LYS A 309 -17.48 -5.23 -18.09
C LYS A 309 -16.32 -5.15 -17.09
N ASP A 310 -15.18 -4.66 -17.55
CA ASP A 310 -13.97 -4.53 -16.73
C ASP A 310 -13.82 -3.14 -16.13
N LEU A 311 -14.81 -2.23 -16.19
CA LEU A 311 -14.67 -0.84 -15.70
C LEU A 311 -14.00 -0.74 -14.31
N TRP A 312 -14.46 -1.57 -13.38
CA TRP A 312 -13.96 -1.62 -11.99
C TRP A 312 -12.69 -2.47 -11.83
N HIS A 313 -12.48 -3.48 -12.68
CA HIS A 313 -11.35 -4.42 -12.58
C HIS A 313 -10.14 -4.00 -13.44
N ALA A 314 -10.35 -3.29 -14.54
CA ALA A 314 -9.34 -2.78 -15.46
C ALA A 314 -8.49 -1.69 -14.82
N ALA A 315 -9.13 -0.80 -14.06
CA ALA A 315 -8.47 0.16 -13.18
C ALA A 315 -7.49 -0.52 -12.19
N TYR A 316 -7.78 -1.77 -11.82
CA TYR A 316 -7.04 -2.59 -10.87
C TYR A 316 -5.96 -3.49 -11.51
N THR A 317 -6.19 -4.06 -12.70
CA THR A 317 -5.32 -5.12 -13.28
C THR A 317 -4.83 -4.92 -14.71
N GLN A 318 -5.52 -4.12 -15.53
CA GLN A 318 -5.10 -3.93 -16.92
C GLN A 318 -3.98 -2.90 -17.02
N LEU A 319 -4.03 -1.85 -16.21
CA LEU A 319 -3.06 -0.77 -16.25
C LEU A 319 -1.65 -1.27 -15.85
N ASP A 320 -1.49 -1.94 -14.70
CA ASP A 320 -0.18 -2.46 -14.25
C ASP A 320 0.47 -3.46 -15.25
N ARG A 321 -0.33 -4.13 -16.09
CA ARG A 321 0.12 -5.05 -17.16
C ARG A 321 0.42 -4.39 -18.51
N LEU A 322 -0.20 -3.26 -18.83
CA LEU A 322 0.05 -2.49 -20.06
C LEU A 322 1.38 -1.72 -19.97
N TYR A 323 1.76 -1.29 -18.77
CA TYR A 323 2.88 -0.37 -18.54
C TYR A 323 4.25 -1.01 -18.34
N THR A 324 4.30 -2.34 -18.20
CA THR A 324 5.56 -3.07 -17.98
C THR A 324 6.38 -3.31 -19.26
N GLN A 325 5.90 -2.92 -20.45
CA GLN A 325 6.54 -3.28 -21.73
C GLN A 325 7.00 -2.11 -22.63
N ASP A 326 6.44 -0.89 -22.52
CA ASP A 326 7.02 0.28 -23.18
C ASP A 326 7.92 1.06 -22.21
N TRP A 327 9.24 0.89 -22.36
CA TRP A 327 10.24 1.60 -21.56
C TRP A 327 10.12 3.12 -21.68
N ARG A 328 9.46 3.65 -22.73
CA ARG A 328 9.26 5.08 -22.95
C ARG A 328 8.13 5.69 -22.13
N ALA A 329 7.22 4.87 -21.61
CA ALA A 329 6.08 5.35 -20.84
C ALA A 329 6.41 5.59 -19.36
N GLU A 330 7.60 5.21 -18.88
CA GLU A 330 8.04 5.35 -17.47
C GLU A 330 7.00 4.84 -16.44
N ASN A 331 6.21 3.83 -16.82
CA ASN A 331 5.06 3.31 -16.08
C ASN A 331 3.92 4.32 -15.80
N ARG A 332 3.73 5.34 -16.65
CA ARG A 332 2.66 6.35 -16.55
C ARG A 332 1.61 6.22 -17.66
N GLY A 333 0.37 6.59 -17.34
CA GLY A 333 -0.74 6.63 -18.31
C GLY A 333 -2.03 7.20 -17.73
N ILE A 334 -3.07 7.28 -18.55
CA ILE A 334 -4.39 7.80 -18.14
C ILE A 334 -5.44 6.72 -18.36
N TYR A 335 -6.30 6.53 -17.36
CA TYR A 335 -7.51 5.73 -17.47
C TYR A 335 -8.71 6.68 -17.57
N LEU A 336 -9.27 6.76 -18.78
CA LEU A 336 -10.36 7.67 -19.11
C LEU A 336 -11.67 6.90 -19.14
N VAL A 337 -12.65 7.37 -18.38
CA VAL A 337 -14.00 6.81 -18.38
C VAL A 337 -14.98 7.77 -19.03
N LEU A 338 -15.77 7.28 -19.96
CA LEU A 338 -16.86 8.02 -20.59
C LEU A 338 -18.13 7.82 -19.75
N TRP A 339 -18.56 8.87 -19.05
CA TRP A 339 -19.79 8.90 -18.26
C TRP A 339 -20.93 9.49 -19.09
N PHE A 340 -22.00 8.73 -19.30
CA PHE A 340 -23.18 9.13 -20.07
C PHE A 340 -24.42 9.30 -19.19
N GLY A 341 -24.25 9.27 -17.88
CA GLY A 341 -25.34 9.37 -16.92
C GLY A 341 -26.06 8.05 -16.65
N GLN A 342 -27.02 8.13 -15.74
CA GLN A 342 -27.75 6.96 -15.25
C GLN A 342 -28.84 6.48 -16.21
N ASN A 343 -29.37 7.39 -17.03
CA ASN A 343 -30.54 7.17 -17.87
C ASN A 343 -30.15 6.67 -19.28
N GLN A 344 -29.45 5.54 -19.35
CA GLN A 344 -28.96 4.95 -20.59
C GLN A 344 -29.66 3.61 -20.90
N PRO A 345 -29.75 3.18 -22.18
CA PRO A 345 -30.32 1.88 -22.54
C PRO A 345 -29.52 0.74 -21.90
N GLY A 346 -30.15 -0.42 -21.72
CA GLY A 346 -29.63 -1.53 -20.89
C GLY A 346 -28.19 -1.96 -21.17
N ASN A 347 -27.72 -1.87 -22.42
CA ASN A 347 -26.37 -2.19 -22.84
C ASN A 347 -25.33 -1.07 -22.61
N LYS A 348 -25.76 0.09 -22.10
CA LYS A 348 -24.97 1.30 -21.84
C LYS A 348 -25.05 1.78 -20.38
N ILE A 349 -25.77 1.06 -19.53
CA ILE A 349 -25.88 1.34 -18.09
C ILE A 349 -24.53 1.09 -17.40
N LEU A 350 -24.23 1.90 -16.38
CA LEU A 350 -23.07 1.71 -15.51
C LEU A 350 -23.00 0.28 -14.92
N GLN A 351 -21.86 -0.37 -15.11
CA GLN A 351 -21.55 -1.66 -14.50
C GLN A 351 -21.56 -1.59 -12.98
N THR A 352 -22.03 -2.66 -12.34
CA THR A 352 -22.10 -2.70 -10.89
C THR A 352 -20.69 -2.77 -10.27
N PRO A 353 -20.37 -1.95 -9.25
CA PRO A 353 -19.10 -2.04 -8.51
C PRO A 353 -18.95 -3.33 -7.70
N GLY A 354 -20.06 -4.06 -7.49
CA GLY A 354 -20.08 -5.29 -6.70
C GLY A 354 -21.35 -5.38 -5.86
N ARG A 355 -21.56 -6.52 -5.18
CA ARG A 355 -22.70 -6.67 -4.26
C ARG A 355 -22.49 -5.78 -3.03
N GLY A 356 -23.50 -4.98 -2.69
CA GLY A 356 -23.50 -4.16 -1.47
C GLY A 356 -22.79 -2.80 -1.59
N ILE A 357 -22.24 -2.46 -2.77
CA ILE A 357 -21.64 -1.15 -3.02
C ILE A 357 -22.65 -0.29 -3.78
N THR A 358 -22.93 0.90 -3.26
CA THR A 358 -23.82 1.86 -3.90
C THR A 358 -23.21 2.34 -5.22
N LYS A 359 -24.01 2.39 -6.28
CA LYS A 359 -23.54 2.92 -7.57
C LYS A 359 -23.35 4.44 -7.46
N PRO A 360 -22.28 5.00 -8.07
CA PRO A 360 -22.12 6.45 -8.17
C PRO A 360 -23.26 7.05 -8.98
N LYS A 361 -23.62 8.28 -8.62
CA LYS A 361 -24.68 9.06 -9.25
C LYS A 361 -24.18 10.15 -10.16
N THR A 362 -22.91 10.55 -10.01
CA THR A 362 -22.27 11.58 -10.84
C THR A 362 -20.93 11.09 -11.38
N ALA A 363 -20.42 11.77 -12.41
CA ALA A 363 -19.09 11.54 -12.95
C ALA A 363 -18.01 11.71 -11.86
N GLU A 364 -18.14 12.71 -11.00
CA GLU A 364 -17.21 12.99 -9.91
C GLU A 364 -17.21 11.88 -8.85
N GLU A 365 -18.40 11.37 -8.46
CA GLU A 365 -18.50 10.23 -7.54
C GLU A 365 -17.85 8.98 -8.14
N LEU A 366 -18.05 8.72 -9.45
CA LEU A 366 -17.41 7.59 -10.13
C LEU A 366 -15.89 7.76 -10.14
N GLN A 367 -15.39 8.97 -10.41
CA GLN A 367 -13.96 9.26 -10.42
C GLN A 367 -13.33 8.96 -9.06
N GLU A 368 -13.92 9.47 -7.97
CA GLU A 368 -13.42 9.23 -6.62
C GLU A 368 -13.45 7.74 -6.23
N MET A 369 -14.54 7.04 -6.57
CA MET A 369 -14.64 5.60 -6.31
C MET A 369 -13.58 4.79 -7.07
N LEU A 370 -13.22 5.20 -8.29
CA LEU A 370 -12.17 4.54 -9.06
C LEU A 370 -10.77 4.86 -8.49
N LYS A 371 -10.53 6.10 -8.05
CA LYS A 371 -9.24 6.53 -7.46
C LYS A 371 -8.90 5.79 -6.16
N VAL A 372 -9.86 5.67 -5.24
CA VAL A 372 -9.64 5.01 -3.93
C VAL A 372 -9.24 3.54 -4.06
N ASN A 373 -9.65 2.89 -5.15
CA ASN A 373 -9.47 1.45 -5.35
C ASN A 373 -8.23 1.08 -6.19
N SER A 374 -7.40 2.04 -6.63
CA SER A 374 -6.22 1.79 -7.46
C SER A 374 -4.90 2.19 -6.79
N GLN A 375 -4.01 1.21 -6.54
CA GLN A 375 -2.67 1.49 -6.02
C GLN A 375 -1.78 2.29 -6.99
N ALA A 376 -1.96 2.12 -8.29
CA ALA A 376 -1.21 2.88 -9.29
C ALA A 376 -1.58 4.37 -9.27
N THR A 377 -2.83 4.68 -8.97
CA THR A 377 -3.30 6.06 -8.74
C THR A 377 -2.79 6.62 -7.43
N LEU A 378 -2.78 5.83 -6.35
CA LEU A 378 -2.18 6.25 -5.07
C LEU A 378 -0.68 6.54 -5.17
N GLN A 379 0.02 5.96 -6.16
CA GLN A 379 1.43 6.19 -6.44
C GLN A 379 1.68 7.27 -7.51
N GLY A 380 0.63 7.93 -8.04
CA GLY A 380 0.74 8.96 -9.07
C GLY A 380 1.27 8.45 -10.42
N ARG A 381 1.20 7.13 -10.67
CA ARG A 381 1.59 6.51 -11.95
C ARG A 381 0.44 6.62 -12.95
N VAL A 382 -0.78 6.38 -12.51
CA VAL A 382 -1.98 6.41 -13.35
C VAL A 382 -2.93 7.48 -12.86
N GLU A 383 -3.30 8.41 -13.75
CA GLU A 383 -4.37 9.35 -13.49
C GLU A 383 -5.71 8.81 -14.01
N ILE A 384 -6.77 9.02 -13.23
CA ILE A 384 -8.13 8.64 -13.60
C ILE A 384 -8.90 9.91 -13.90
N PHE A 385 -9.45 9.97 -15.12
CA PHE A 385 -10.30 11.07 -15.58
C PHE A 385 -11.65 10.53 -16.02
N VAL A 386 -12.74 11.09 -15.48
CA VAL A 386 -14.09 10.75 -15.93
C VAL A 386 -14.61 11.90 -16.78
N LEU A 387 -14.75 11.66 -18.09
CA LEU A 387 -15.34 12.59 -19.03
C LEU A 387 -16.87 12.51 -18.92
N ASP A 388 -17.45 13.57 -18.39
CA ASP A 388 -18.87 13.76 -18.19
C ASP A 388 -19.56 14.19 -19.49
N LEU A 389 -20.34 13.26 -20.03
CA LEU A 389 -21.16 13.38 -21.23
C LEU A 389 -22.65 13.24 -20.87
N GLU A 390 -23.04 13.32 -19.59
CA GLU A 390 -24.46 13.35 -19.15
C GLU A 390 -25.06 14.74 -19.33
#